data_AF-A0A2V4E8N8-F1
#
_entry.id   AF-A0A2V4E8N8-F1
#
_cell.length_a   1.000
_cell.length_b   1.000
_cell.length_c   1.000
_cell.angle_alpha   90.00
_cell.angle_beta   90.00
_cell.angle_gamma   90.00
#
_symmetry.space_group_name_H-M   'P 1'
#
loop_
_entity.id
_entity.type
_entity.pdbx_description
1 polymer ?
#
loop_
_entity_poly.entity_id
_entity_poly.type
_entity_poly.pdbx_seq_one_letter_code
_entity_poly.pdbx_strand_id
1 'polypeptide(L)'
;MAKFLLGLTNLFIILFFPFICSASEYIGFKRIHYDIQDGRPLDIAVWYPINNKHGAVTIAENAIFYGHDVTPDAEPKISTTKYPLALLSHGYGGSWQNLSWLANELALKGYIVAAPNHPGTTIFDRNIEQSSKLWLRPQDLSKTIEALIGNQTFSNIVNFNQIAAIGHSLGGWSVIALSGARFSTNLFNQDCKIHSYLKGCHLLSELGLANSELNKSMLDPRIKAFISLDAGLTRGFTIESLQEIKIPSLIIGAGIDLDDTNVQLESGYLQQFLAKSSTTYITIPDAMHFSFIQMCKTNAIEILNQEKQGEGIICKDGGIRQRSEIHSEITHLVVNFLSDTFSNNKN
;
A
#
# COMPACT_ATOMS: atom_id res chain seq x y z
N MET A 1 47.12 35.74 44.93
CA MET A 1 46.63 35.17 43.66
C MET A 1 46.28 33.71 43.89
N ALA A 2 45.01 33.40 44.16
CA ALA A 2 44.52 32.03 44.32
C ALA A 2 43.61 31.72 43.13
N LYS A 3 43.99 30.75 42.29
CA LYS A 3 43.21 30.30 41.12
C LYS A 3 42.24 29.22 41.56
N PHE A 4 40.95 29.49 41.39
CA PHE A 4 39.85 28.52 41.41
C PHE A 4 39.99 27.58 40.19
N LEU A 5 39.98 26.25 40.42
CA LEU A 5 39.66 25.26 39.39
C LEU A 5 38.23 24.78 39.62
N LEU A 6 37.30 25.15 38.74
CA LEU A 6 36.01 24.47 38.61
C LEU A 6 36.19 23.27 37.67
N GLY A 7 36.04 22.07 38.21
CA GLY A 7 35.88 20.85 37.42
C GLY A 7 34.44 20.73 36.92
N LEU A 8 34.25 20.79 35.61
CA LEU A 8 32.99 20.44 34.94
C LEU A 8 32.86 18.91 34.90
N THR A 9 31.97 18.36 35.71
CA THR A 9 31.52 16.97 35.62
C THR A 9 30.51 16.85 34.48
N ASN A 10 30.92 16.25 33.36
CA ASN A 10 30.03 15.88 32.27
C ASN A 10 29.11 14.74 32.72
N LEU A 11 27.86 15.07 33.02
CA LEU A 11 26.79 14.11 33.29
C LEU A 11 26.27 13.58 31.95
N PHE A 12 26.68 12.39 31.56
CA PHE A 12 26.10 11.65 30.42
C PHE A 12 24.69 11.18 30.80
N ILE A 13 23.66 11.91 30.34
CA ILE A 13 22.28 11.45 30.40
C ILE A 13 22.09 10.44 29.27
N ILE A 14 22.12 9.15 29.60
CA ILE A 14 21.71 8.08 28.68
C ILE A 14 20.18 8.10 28.62
N LEU A 15 19.63 8.72 27.59
CA LEU A 15 18.21 8.63 27.24
C LEU A 15 17.92 7.19 26.77
N PHE A 16 17.41 6.35 27.67
CA PHE A 16 16.79 5.08 27.32
C PHE A 16 15.48 5.35 26.57
N PHE A 17 15.51 5.32 25.24
CA PHE A 17 14.30 5.14 24.44
C PHE A 17 13.87 3.67 24.55
N PRO A 18 12.68 3.34 25.10
CA PRO A 18 12.19 1.98 25.07
C PRO A 18 11.64 1.69 23.67
N PHE A 19 12.52 1.39 22.72
CA PHE A 19 12.12 0.72 21.49
C PHE A 19 11.98 -0.77 21.77
N ILE A 20 10.85 -1.17 22.36
CA ILE A 20 10.38 -2.55 22.21
C ILE A 20 9.65 -2.61 20.86
N CYS A 21 10.43 -2.59 19.79
CA CYS A 21 9.96 -3.12 18.52
C CYS A 21 9.88 -4.63 18.73
N SER A 22 8.67 -5.19 18.90
CA SER A 22 8.47 -6.64 18.82
C SER A 22 8.68 -7.07 17.37
N ALA A 23 9.93 -6.98 16.92
CA ALA A 23 10.34 -7.58 15.67
C ALA A 23 10.11 -9.09 15.79
N SER A 24 9.55 -9.66 14.73
CA SER A 24 9.38 -11.11 14.61
C SER A 24 10.41 -11.61 13.61
N GLU A 25 11.02 -12.75 13.90
CA GLU A 25 11.89 -13.42 12.93
C GLU A 25 11.07 -14.25 11.93
N TYR A 26 9.82 -14.57 12.26
CA TYR A 26 8.95 -15.46 11.49
C TYR A 26 7.57 -14.85 11.27
N ILE A 27 6.95 -15.23 10.15
CA ILE A 27 5.67 -14.67 9.70
C ILE A 27 4.67 -15.80 9.50
N GLY A 28 3.49 -15.64 10.10
CA GLY A 28 2.32 -16.44 9.85
C GLY A 28 1.53 -15.89 8.69
N PHE A 29 0.79 -16.76 8.01
CA PHE A 29 -0.07 -16.39 6.90
C PHE A 29 -1.44 -17.05 7.01
N LYS A 30 -2.50 -16.28 6.77
CA LYS A 30 -3.87 -16.79 6.77
C LYS A 30 -4.66 -16.16 5.63
N ARG A 31 -5.56 -16.94 5.03
CA ARG A 31 -6.59 -16.43 4.10
C ARG A 31 -7.94 -16.37 4.78
N ILE A 32 -8.62 -15.24 4.67
CA ILE A 32 -9.98 -15.04 5.16
C ILE A 32 -10.87 -14.88 3.92
N HIS A 33 -11.86 -15.77 3.80
CA HIS A 33 -12.98 -15.55 2.90
C HIS A 33 -14.06 -14.79 3.66
N TYR A 34 -14.34 -13.56 3.24
CA TYR A 34 -15.33 -12.68 3.87
C TYR A 34 -16.50 -12.47 2.92
N ASP A 35 -17.65 -13.04 3.26
CA ASP A 35 -18.89 -12.93 2.49
C ASP A 35 -20.05 -12.62 3.43
N ILE A 36 -20.66 -11.44 3.24
CA ILE A 36 -21.88 -11.01 3.96
C ILE A 36 -23.12 -11.10 3.07
N GLN A 37 -23.05 -11.86 1.98
CA GLN A 37 -24.12 -12.11 1.00
C GLN A 37 -24.61 -10.85 0.28
N ASP A 38 -23.73 -9.85 0.11
CA ASP A 38 -24.03 -8.62 -0.64
C ASP A 38 -23.61 -8.68 -2.12
N GLY A 39 -23.22 -9.87 -2.60
CA GLY A 39 -22.77 -10.09 -3.97
C GLY A 39 -21.35 -9.58 -4.24
N ARG A 40 -20.57 -9.27 -3.20
CA ARG A 40 -19.17 -8.83 -3.33
C ARG A 40 -18.28 -9.46 -2.24
N PRO A 41 -18.08 -10.80 -2.29
CA PRO A 41 -17.20 -11.48 -1.34
C PRO A 41 -15.74 -11.07 -1.54
N LEU A 42 -14.97 -11.07 -0.46
CA LEU A 42 -13.54 -10.76 -0.46
C LEU A 42 -12.71 -11.97 -0.09
N ASP A 43 -11.63 -12.16 -0.83
CA ASP A 43 -10.53 -13.03 -0.44
C ASP A 43 -9.39 -12.17 0.10
N ILE A 44 -9.06 -12.35 1.38
CA ILE A 44 -8.16 -11.47 2.12
C ILE A 44 -6.96 -12.30 2.58
N ALA A 45 -5.77 -11.92 2.13
CA ALA A 45 -4.50 -12.45 2.61
C ALA A 45 -4.04 -11.66 3.85
N VAL A 46 -3.64 -12.35 4.91
CA VAL A 46 -3.20 -11.73 6.18
C VAL A 46 -1.84 -12.28 6.60
N TRP A 47 -0.87 -11.38 6.80
CA TRP A 47 0.46 -11.68 7.34
C TRP A 47 0.56 -11.16 8.76
N TYR A 48 1.22 -11.92 9.65
CA TYR A 48 1.31 -11.57 11.06
C TYR A 48 2.53 -12.17 11.76
N PRO A 49 3.05 -11.56 12.83
CA PRO A 49 4.13 -12.09 13.66
C PRO A 49 3.82 -13.48 14.27
N ILE A 50 4.79 -14.41 14.27
CA ILE A 50 4.70 -15.72 14.94
C ILE A 50 6.02 -16.10 15.64
N ASN A 51 5.99 -17.09 16.53
CA ASN A 51 7.16 -17.51 17.32
C ASN A 51 8.05 -18.57 16.67
N ASN A 52 7.54 -19.36 15.72
CA ASN A 52 8.29 -20.45 15.09
C ASN A 52 7.92 -20.60 13.62
N LYS A 53 8.84 -21.18 12.82
CA LYS A 53 8.66 -21.42 11.38
C LYS A 53 8.31 -22.87 11.02
N HIS A 54 7.67 -23.62 11.92
CA HIS A 54 7.40 -25.03 11.69
C HIS A 54 6.38 -25.20 10.56
N GLY A 55 6.77 -25.88 9.48
CA GLY A 55 5.90 -26.07 8.31
C GLY A 55 5.82 -24.85 7.39
N ALA A 56 6.88 -24.04 7.33
CA ALA A 56 6.97 -22.92 6.40
C ALA A 56 6.78 -23.38 4.94
N VAL A 57 6.04 -22.58 4.17
CA VAL A 57 5.80 -22.73 2.74
C VAL A 57 6.04 -21.40 2.04
N THR A 58 6.42 -21.45 0.77
CA THR A 58 6.56 -20.24 -0.04
C THR A 58 5.21 -19.87 -0.67
N ILE A 59 4.73 -18.65 -0.42
CA ILE A 59 3.51 -18.11 -1.01
C ILE A 59 3.83 -17.03 -2.05
N ALA A 60 2.86 -16.70 -2.91
CA ALA A 60 2.97 -15.69 -3.97
C ALA A 60 4.06 -15.99 -5.04
N GLU A 61 4.70 -17.16 -4.96
CA GLU A 61 5.66 -17.68 -5.94
C GLU A 61 4.95 -18.14 -7.22
N ASN A 62 5.50 -17.79 -8.39
CA ASN A 62 5.02 -18.30 -9.68
C ASN A 62 6.14 -18.31 -10.74
N ALA A 63 5.82 -18.51 -12.02
CA ALA A 63 6.82 -18.57 -13.09
C ALA A 63 7.59 -17.25 -13.30
N ILE A 64 6.99 -16.11 -12.92
CA ILE A 64 7.50 -14.76 -13.15
C ILE A 64 8.13 -14.19 -11.88
N PHE A 65 7.52 -14.40 -10.72
CA PHE A 65 7.85 -13.70 -9.49
C PHE A 65 8.33 -14.65 -8.39
N TYR A 66 9.31 -14.19 -7.61
CA TYR A 66 9.70 -14.83 -6.36
C TYR A 66 8.63 -14.63 -5.27
N GLY A 67 8.43 -15.66 -4.46
CA GLY A 67 7.56 -15.65 -3.30
C GLY A 67 8.30 -15.42 -1.99
N HIS A 68 7.58 -15.60 -0.89
CA HIS A 68 8.09 -15.44 0.47
C HIS A 68 7.69 -16.61 1.36
N ASP A 69 8.61 -17.05 2.22
CA ASP A 69 8.36 -18.11 3.18
C ASP A 69 7.52 -17.60 4.35
N VAL A 70 6.42 -18.31 4.60
CA VAL A 70 5.48 -18.03 5.70
C VAL A 70 5.02 -19.35 6.32
N THR A 71 4.55 -19.32 7.55
CA THR A 71 3.90 -20.48 8.17
C THR A 71 2.38 -20.35 8.09
N PRO A 72 1.68 -21.18 7.30
CA PRO A 72 0.22 -21.12 7.19
C PRO A 72 -0.46 -21.44 8.53
N ASP A 73 -1.50 -20.67 8.85
CA ASP A 73 -2.41 -20.89 10.00
C ASP A 73 -1.71 -21.05 11.37
N ALA A 74 -0.48 -20.55 11.49
CA ALA A 74 0.26 -20.56 12.75
C ALA A 74 -0.42 -19.66 13.80
N GLU A 75 -0.28 -20.01 15.08
CA GLU A 75 -0.74 -19.16 16.16
C GLU A 75 0.04 -17.83 16.19
N PRO A 76 -0.64 -16.67 16.23
CA PRO A 76 0.03 -15.38 16.30
C PRO A 76 0.92 -15.24 17.54
N LYS A 77 2.04 -14.55 17.39
CA LYS A 77 2.88 -14.17 18.52
C LYS A 77 2.10 -13.23 19.45
N ILE A 78 1.83 -13.70 20.66
CA ILE A 78 1.22 -12.89 21.70
C ILE A 78 2.20 -11.78 22.11
N SER A 79 1.71 -10.54 22.09
CA SER A 79 2.45 -9.35 22.51
C SER A 79 1.70 -8.65 23.64
N THR A 80 2.43 -7.93 24.49
CA THR A 80 1.83 -7.11 25.57
C THR A 80 1.06 -5.92 25.01
N THR A 81 1.40 -5.46 23.80
CA THR A 81 0.68 -4.43 23.05
C THR A 81 0.09 -5.02 21.78
N LYS A 82 -1.13 -4.58 21.43
CA LYS A 82 -1.75 -4.91 20.14
C LYS A 82 -0.94 -4.32 18.97
N TYR A 83 -0.89 -5.04 17.87
CA TYR A 83 -0.13 -4.68 16.66
C TYR A 83 -0.90 -3.67 15.79
N PRO A 84 -0.25 -2.64 15.22
CA PRO A 84 -0.88 -1.79 14.20
C PRO A 84 -1.29 -2.60 12.95
N LEU A 85 -2.28 -2.09 12.22
CA LEU A 85 -2.79 -2.69 10.98
C LEU A 85 -2.31 -1.90 9.76
N ALA A 86 -1.74 -2.61 8.79
CA ALA A 86 -1.48 -2.09 7.45
C ALA A 86 -2.39 -2.79 6.43
N LEU A 87 -3.25 -2.04 5.75
CA LEU A 87 -4.01 -2.54 4.60
C LEU A 87 -3.19 -2.36 3.33
N LEU A 88 -3.15 -3.36 2.45
CA LEU A 88 -2.51 -3.26 1.14
C LEU A 88 -3.54 -3.37 0.02
N SER A 89 -3.45 -2.51 -0.99
CA SER A 89 -4.32 -2.53 -2.17
C SER A 89 -3.52 -2.63 -3.46
N HIS A 90 -3.83 -3.63 -4.28
CA HIS A 90 -3.11 -3.91 -5.52
C HIS A 90 -3.51 -2.99 -6.68
N GLY A 91 -2.67 -2.89 -7.71
CA GLY A 91 -2.96 -2.20 -8.97
C GLY A 91 -4.03 -2.90 -9.82
N TYR A 92 -4.43 -2.28 -10.93
CA TYR A 92 -5.40 -2.88 -11.85
C TYR A 92 -4.84 -4.17 -12.49
N GLY A 93 -5.62 -5.25 -12.50
CA GLY A 93 -5.18 -6.55 -12.99
C GLY A 93 -4.22 -7.28 -12.06
N GLY A 94 -4.05 -6.81 -10.82
CA GLY A 94 -3.16 -7.36 -9.82
C GLY A 94 -3.79 -8.43 -8.91
N SER A 95 -3.19 -8.67 -7.74
CA SER A 95 -3.79 -9.43 -6.63
C SER A 95 -3.05 -9.11 -5.33
N TRP A 96 -3.50 -9.68 -4.21
CA TRP A 96 -2.78 -9.59 -2.93
C TRP A 96 -1.30 -9.98 -3.02
N GLN A 97 -0.92 -10.79 -4.02
CA GLN A 97 0.46 -11.25 -4.23
C GLN A 97 1.43 -10.11 -4.58
N ASN A 98 0.97 -9.08 -5.31
CA ASN A 98 1.87 -8.09 -5.90
C ASN A 98 2.66 -7.29 -4.86
N LEU A 99 2.06 -7.03 -3.69
CA LEU A 99 2.69 -6.32 -2.58
C LEU A 99 3.11 -7.27 -1.44
N SER A 100 3.18 -8.57 -1.70
CA SER A 100 3.59 -9.57 -0.68
C SER A 100 4.99 -9.32 -0.13
N TRP A 101 5.90 -8.76 -0.93
CA TRP A 101 7.24 -8.34 -0.49
C TRP A 101 7.16 -7.28 0.61
N LEU A 102 6.30 -6.27 0.44
CA LEU A 102 6.11 -5.23 1.44
C LEU A 102 5.32 -5.76 2.65
N ALA A 103 4.36 -6.65 2.42
CA ALA A 103 3.63 -7.31 3.51
C ALA A 103 4.55 -8.10 4.42
N ASN A 104 5.50 -8.82 3.83
CA ASN A 104 6.52 -9.59 4.53
C ASN A 104 7.39 -8.68 5.41
N GLU A 105 7.92 -7.60 4.83
CA GLU A 105 8.75 -6.63 5.56
C GLU A 105 7.98 -5.96 6.71
N LEU A 106 6.74 -5.53 6.48
CA LEU A 106 5.90 -4.91 7.52
C LEU A 106 5.56 -5.90 8.65
N ALA A 107 5.26 -7.16 8.33
CA ALA A 107 4.99 -8.18 9.33
C ALA A 107 6.22 -8.44 10.22
N LEU A 108 7.44 -8.48 9.65
CA LEU A 108 8.69 -8.58 10.44
C LEU A 108 8.87 -7.40 11.39
N LYS A 109 8.37 -6.21 11.03
CA LYS A 109 8.37 -5.00 11.88
C LYS A 109 7.21 -4.93 12.87
N GLY A 110 6.41 -6.00 13.01
CA GLY A 110 5.34 -6.08 14.00
C GLY A 110 4.03 -5.45 13.56
N TYR A 111 3.74 -5.40 12.26
CA TYR A 111 2.40 -5.06 11.75
C TYR A 111 1.59 -6.34 11.51
N ILE A 112 0.28 -6.25 11.72
CA ILE A 112 -0.66 -7.14 11.03
C ILE A 112 -0.91 -6.52 9.66
N VAL A 113 -0.74 -7.30 8.60
CA VAL A 113 -0.91 -6.79 7.23
C VAL A 113 -2.04 -7.54 6.57
N ALA A 114 -3.01 -6.84 5.98
CA ALA A 114 -4.14 -7.45 5.29
C ALA A 114 -4.30 -6.90 3.86
N ALA A 115 -4.46 -7.79 2.88
CA ALA A 115 -4.56 -7.44 1.47
C ALA A 115 -5.75 -8.16 0.82
N PRO A 116 -6.85 -7.47 0.49
CA PRO A 116 -7.95 -8.06 -0.26
C PRO A 116 -7.64 -8.17 -1.76
N ASN A 117 -8.20 -9.19 -2.38
CA ASN A 117 -8.48 -9.20 -3.81
C ASN A 117 -9.78 -8.45 -4.09
N HIS A 118 -9.72 -7.43 -4.95
CA HIS A 118 -10.88 -6.60 -5.27
C HIS A 118 -11.67 -7.15 -6.46
N PRO A 119 -12.96 -7.51 -6.30
CA PRO A 119 -13.74 -8.12 -7.37
C PRO A 119 -13.74 -7.33 -8.68
N GLY A 120 -13.55 -8.04 -9.79
CA GLY A 120 -13.45 -7.53 -11.15
C GLY A 120 -12.10 -6.92 -11.55
N THR A 121 -11.18 -6.69 -10.61
CA THR A 121 -9.92 -5.95 -10.90
C THR A 121 -8.65 -6.75 -10.65
N THR A 122 -8.76 -8.09 -10.57
CA THR A 122 -7.63 -8.97 -10.31
C THR A 122 -7.16 -9.73 -11.56
N ILE A 123 -5.99 -10.35 -11.49
CA ILE A 123 -5.53 -11.26 -12.55
C ILE A 123 -6.42 -12.51 -12.70
N PHE A 124 -7.09 -12.92 -11.62
CA PHE A 124 -7.93 -14.13 -11.56
C PHE A 124 -9.43 -13.85 -11.70
N ASP A 125 -9.83 -12.57 -11.66
CA ASP A 125 -11.20 -12.10 -11.80
C ASP A 125 -11.19 -10.71 -12.48
N ARG A 126 -11.63 -10.71 -13.75
CA ARG A 126 -11.76 -9.52 -14.61
C ARG A 126 -13.20 -9.23 -14.99
N ASN A 127 -14.15 -9.54 -14.11
CA ASN A 127 -15.56 -9.24 -14.34
C ASN A 127 -15.80 -7.73 -14.50
N ILE A 128 -16.24 -7.30 -15.68
CA ILE A 128 -16.45 -5.89 -16.03
C ILE A 128 -17.56 -5.24 -15.20
N GLU A 129 -18.62 -6.00 -14.86
CA GLU A 129 -19.70 -5.47 -14.03
C GLU A 129 -19.18 -5.07 -12.64
N GLN A 130 -18.26 -5.86 -12.07
CA GLN A 130 -17.63 -5.57 -10.78
C GLN A 130 -16.51 -4.52 -10.89
N SER A 131 -15.69 -4.54 -11.95
CA SER A 131 -14.62 -3.56 -12.15
C SER A 131 -15.16 -2.15 -12.39
N SER A 132 -16.31 -2.04 -13.06
CA SER A 132 -17.00 -0.77 -13.31
C SER A 132 -17.54 -0.12 -12.03
N LYS A 133 -17.58 -0.86 -10.93
CA LYS A 133 -17.97 -0.37 -9.60
C LYS A 133 -16.75 0.08 -8.79
N LEU A 134 -15.89 0.91 -9.37
CA LEU A 134 -14.62 1.31 -8.77
C LEU A 134 -14.78 1.95 -7.37
N TRP A 135 -15.90 2.63 -7.12
CA TRP A 135 -16.22 3.21 -5.80
C TRP A 135 -16.34 2.17 -4.67
N LEU A 136 -16.46 0.88 -5.00
CA LEU A 136 -16.47 -0.21 -4.03
C LEU A 136 -15.06 -0.62 -3.60
N ARG A 137 -13.98 -0.27 -4.33
CA ARG A 137 -12.61 -0.65 -3.92
C ARG A 137 -12.20 -0.07 -2.56
N PRO A 138 -12.45 1.22 -2.23
CA PRO A 138 -12.26 1.72 -0.88
C PRO A 138 -13.13 0.98 0.15
N GLN A 139 -14.38 0.67 -0.19
CA GLN A 139 -15.29 -0.06 0.70
C GLN A 139 -14.81 -1.50 0.96
N ASP A 140 -14.14 -2.14 0.00
CA ASP A 140 -13.51 -3.46 0.19
C ASP A 140 -12.41 -3.40 1.26
N LEU A 141 -11.67 -2.28 1.35
CA LEU A 141 -10.69 -2.05 2.42
C LEU A 141 -11.39 -1.85 3.78
N SER A 142 -12.49 -1.09 3.82
CA SER A 142 -13.32 -0.97 5.03
C SER A 142 -13.88 -2.32 5.50
N LYS A 143 -14.36 -3.15 4.57
CA LYS A 143 -14.82 -4.53 4.85
C LYS A 143 -13.69 -5.44 5.30
N THR A 144 -12.48 -5.22 4.79
CA THR A 144 -11.30 -5.95 5.28
C THR A 144 -11.07 -5.66 6.76
N ILE A 145 -11.23 -4.41 7.21
CA ILE A 145 -11.16 -4.08 8.65
C ILE A 145 -12.25 -4.85 9.43
N GLU A 146 -13.50 -4.86 8.95
CA GLU A 146 -14.60 -5.63 9.58
C GLU A 146 -14.30 -7.13 9.66
N ALA A 147 -13.73 -7.70 8.60
CA ALA A 147 -13.34 -9.10 8.57
C ALA A 147 -12.33 -9.43 9.68
N LEU A 148 -11.35 -8.54 9.94
CA LEU A 148 -10.39 -8.71 11.04
C LEU A 148 -11.02 -8.49 12.41
N ILE A 149 -11.97 -7.54 12.55
CA ILE A 149 -12.72 -7.31 13.79
C ILE A 149 -13.53 -8.56 14.17
N GLY A 150 -14.18 -9.20 13.20
CA GLY A 150 -14.97 -10.42 13.41
C GLY A 150 -14.14 -11.71 13.53
N ASN A 151 -12.85 -11.68 13.21
CA ASN A 151 -12.01 -12.87 13.20
C ASN A 151 -11.39 -13.13 14.60
N GLN A 152 -11.66 -14.31 15.17
CA GLN A 152 -11.17 -14.67 16.52
C GLN A 152 -9.64 -14.65 16.66
N THR A 153 -8.89 -14.93 15.58
CA THR A 153 -7.43 -14.88 15.58
C THR A 153 -6.91 -13.44 15.69
N PHE A 154 -7.60 -12.47 15.07
CA PHE A 154 -7.08 -11.11 14.87
C PHE A 154 -7.71 -10.05 15.79
N SER A 155 -8.97 -10.21 16.18
CA SER A 155 -9.75 -9.21 16.92
C SER A 155 -9.09 -8.77 18.23
N ASN A 156 -8.40 -9.69 18.91
CA ASN A 156 -7.75 -9.43 20.18
C ASN A 156 -6.29 -8.96 20.06
N ILE A 157 -5.65 -9.11 18.90
CA ILE A 157 -4.24 -8.76 18.70
C ILE A 157 -4.03 -7.52 17.84
N VAL A 158 -5.02 -7.10 17.05
CA VAL A 158 -4.94 -5.91 16.19
C VAL A 158 -5.34 -4.65 16.97
N ASN A 159 -4.55 -3.59 16.82
CA ASN A 159 -4.85 -2.24 17.29
C ASN A 159 -5.62 -1.47 16.21
N PHE A 160 -6.95 -1.53 16.26
CA PHE A 160 -7.82 -0.83 15.30
C PHE A 160 -7.83 0.70 15.44
N ASN A 161 -7.08 1.26 16.41
CA ASN A 161 -6.82 2.70 16.47
C ASN A 161 -5.58 3.14 15.68
N GLN A 162 -4.81 2.18 15.14
CA GLN A 162 -3.58 2.41 14.36
C GLN A 162 -3.69 1.67 13.03
N ILE A 163 -4.50 2.21 12.11
CA ILE A 163 -4.72 1.63 10.78
C ILE A 163 -4.10 2.55 9.73
N ALA A 164 -3.20 2.01 8.92
CA ALA A 164 -2.68 2.65 7.72
C ALA A 164 -3.15 1.89 6.47
N ALA A 165 -3.31 2.60 5.36
CA ALA A 165 -3.65 2.01 4.06
C ALA A 165 -2.56 2.33 3.02
N ILE A 166 -2.05 1.31 2.35
CA ILE A 166 -0.99 1.41 1.35
C ILE A 166 -1.50 0.86 0.04
N GLY A 167 -1.28 1.55 -1.07
CA GLY A 167 -1.79 1.10 -2.35
C GLY A 167 -0.86 1.40 -3.50
N HIS A 168 -0.76 0.46 -4.45
CA HIS A 168 -0.02 0.65 -5.70
C HIS A 168 -0.96 0.96 -6.87
N SER A 169 -0.63 1.93 -7.72
CA SER A 169 -1.37 2.23 -8.95
C SER A 169 -2.86 2.51 -8.65
N LEU A 170 -3.80 1.72 -9.19
CA LEU A 170 -5.23 1.80 -8.86
C LEU A 170 -5.52 1.54 -7.36
N GLY A 171 -4.68 0.76 -6.67
CA GLY A 171 -4.71 0.63 -5.23
C GLY A 171 -4.31 1.93 -4.52
N GLY A 172 -3.36 2.68 -5.08
CA GLY A 172 -2.98 4.02 -4.61
C GLY A 172 -4.16 4.98 -4.69
N TRP A 173 -4.87 5.01 -5.82
CA TRP A 173 -6.15 5.72 -5.95
C TRP A 173 -7.16 5.29 -4.87
N SER A 174 -7.27 3.98 -4.63
CA SER A 174 -8.24 3.43 -3.66
C SER A 174 -7.96 3.91 -2.23
N VAL A 175 -6.69 3.96 -1.80
CA VAL A 175 -6.35 4.42 -0.45
C VAL A 175 -6.43 5.94 -0.29
N ILE A 176 -6.22 6.70 -1.37
CA ILE A 176 -6.44 8.16 -1.38
C ILE A 176 -7.94 8.48 -1.23
N ALA A 177 -8.79 7.79 -2.00
CA ALA A 177 -10.25 7.92 -1.89
C ALA A 177 -10.76 7.50 -0.51
N LEU A 178 -10.26 6.38 0.04
CA LEU A 178 -10.56 5.91 1.38
C LEU A 178 -10.21 6.93 2.48
N SER A 179 -9.21 7.76 2.23
CA SER A 179 -8.73 8.80 3.15
C SER A 179 -9.53 10.10 3.10
N GLY A 180 -10.55 10.18 2.23
CA GLY A 180 -11.46 11.32 2.13
C GLY A 180 -11.34 12.15 0.86
N ALA A 181 -10.42 11.81 -0.06
CA ALA A 181 -10.40 12.45 -1.37
C ALA A 181 -11.68 12.11 -2.13
N ARG A 182 -12.34 13.13 -2.70
CA ARG A 182 -13.54 12.95 -3.53
C ARG A 182 -13.16 12.99 -4.99
N PHE A 183 -13.64 12.02 -5.74
CA PHE A 183 -13.43 11.97 -7.19
C PHE A 183 -14.54 12.74 -7.90
N SER A 184 -14.22 13.40 -9.00
CA SER A 184 -15.20 14.03 -9.88
C SER A 184 -15.08 13.43 -11.26
N THR A 185 -16.08 12.64 -11.61
CA THR A 185 -16.28 12.06 -12.95
C THR A 185 -16.22 13.12 -14.05
N ASN A 186 -16.75 14.33 -13.79
CA ASN A 186 -16.69 15.44 -14.74
C ASN A 186 -15.28 16.01 -14.89
N LEU A 187 -14.58 16.27 -13.77
CA LEU A 187 -13.19 16.77 -13.82
C LEU A 187 -12.30 15.78 -14.57
N PHE A 188 -12.38 14.50 -14.23
CA PHE A 188 -11.59 13.46 -14.89
C PHE A 188 -11.90 13.36 -16.39
N ASN A 189 -13.17 13.41 -16.77
CA ASN A 189 -13.56 13.37 -18.19
C ASN A 189 -13.08 14.60 -18.97
N GLN A 190 -13.09 15.80 -18.38
CA GLN A 190 -12.55 17.00 -19.02
C GLN A 190 -11.04 16.91 -19.19
N ASP A 191 -10.38 16.47 -18.14
CA ASP A 191 -8.94 16.31 -18.10
C ASP A 191 -8.44 15.25 -19.11
N CYS A 192 -9.18 14.15 -19.29
CA CYS A 192 -8.87 13.15 -20.33
C CYS A 192 -9.05 13.64 -21.77
N LYS A 193 -9.74 14.77 -22.01
CA LYS A 193 -9.74 15.40 -23.34
C LYS A 193 -8.43 16.10 -23.65
N ILE A 194 -7.70 16.52 -22.62
CA ILE A 194 -6.41 17.22 -22.73
C ILE A 194 -5.26 16.20 -22.73
N HIS A 195 -5.34 15.22 -21.84
CA HIS A 195 -4.27 14.24 -21.60
C HIS A 195 -4.71 12.82 -22.00
N SER A 196 -5.32 12.68 -23.18
CA SER A 196 -5.92 11.43 -23.65
C SER A 196 -4.96 10.25 -23.76
N TYR A 197 -3.65 10.52 -23.89
CA TYR A 197 -2.60 9.51 -24.01
C TYR A 197 -2.36 8.73 -22.72
N LEU A 198 -2.77 9.26 -21.56
CA LEU A 198 -2.52 8.63 -20.26
C LEU A 198 -3.36 7.37 -20.09
N LYS A 199 -2.76 6.34 -19.47
CA LYS A 199 -3.35 5.02 -19.32
C LYS A 199 -4.74 5.06 -18.68
N GLY A 200 -4.90 5.90 -17.68
CA GLY A 200 -6.16 6.06 -16.95
C GLY A 200 -7.34 6.48 -17.84
N CYS A 201 -7.09 7.27 -18.88
CA CYS A 201 -8.11 7.74 -19.82
C CYS A 201 -8.61 6.63 -20.74
N HIS A 202 -7.84 5.56 -20.92
CA HIS A 202 -8.26 4.38 -21.68
C HIS A 202 -9.11 3.40 -20.85
N LEU A 203 -9.24 3.61 -19.54
CA LEU A 203 -9.97 2.73 -18.61
C LEU A 203 -11.37 3.26 -18.24
N LEU A 204 -11.88 4.29 -18.93
CA LEU A 204 -13.14 4.97 -18.59
C LEU A 204 -14.33 4.00 -18.44
N SER A 205 -14.57 3.13 -19.41
CA SER A 205 -15.69 2.18 -19.38
C SER A 205 -15.41 1.01 -18.44
N GLU A 206 -14.18 0.49 -18.44
CA GLU A 206 -13.78 -0.71 -17.69
C GLU A 206 -13.82 -0.48 -16.17
N LEU A 207 -13.46 0.74 -15.73
CA LEU A 207 -13.49 1.14 -14.33
C LEU A 207 -14.71 2.01 -13.97
N GLY A 208 -15.64 2.21 -14.90
CA GLY A 208 -16.86 3.00 -14.67
C GLY A 208 -16.58 4.45 -14.23
N LEU A 209 -15.54 5.08 -14.78
CA LEU A 209 -15.05 6.42 -14.38
C LEU A 209 -16.01 7.56 -14.77
N ALA A 210 -17.11 7.25 -15.45
CA ALA A 210 -18.23 8.16 -15.69
C ALA A 210 -19.41 7.98 -14.71
N ASN A 211 -19.34 6.98 -13.82
CA ASN A 211 -20.43 6.68 -12.88
C ASN A 211 -20.43 7.65 -11.69
N SER A 212 -21.55 8.34 -11.48
CA SER A 212 -21.70 9.37 -10.44
C SER A 212 -21.57 8.85 -9.01
N GLU A 213 -21.63 7.53 -8.76
CA GLU A 213 -21.31 6.94 -7.45
C GLU A 213 -19.88 7.28 -7.00
N LEU A 214 -18.94 7.47 -7.94
CA LEU A 214 -17.57 7.92 -7.64
C LEU A 214 -17.52 9.34 -7.04
N ASN A 215 -18.57 10.15 -7.24
CA ASN A 215 -18.63 11.50 -6.68
C ASN A 215 -19.01 11.50 -5.19
N LYS A 216 -19.44 10.36 -4.63
CA LYS A 216 -19.77 10.22 -3.21
C LYS A 216 -18.49 10.10 -2.38
N SER A 217 -18.60 10.45 -1.10
CA SER A 217 -17.51 10.22 -0.16
C SER A 217 -17.29 8.71 0.04
N MET A 218 -16.04 8.30 -0.01
CA MET A 218 -15.57 6.94 0.27
C MET A 218 -14.74 6.89 1.56
N LEU A 219 -14.80 7.96 2.37
CA LEU A 219 -14.03 8.12 3.60
C LEU A 219 -14.30 7.00 4.60
N ASP A 220 -13.23 6.41 5.12
CA ASP A 220 -13.27 5.59 6.34
C ASP A 220 -12.49 6.31 7.47
N PRO A 221 -13.16 6.80 8.53
CA PRO A 221 -12.53 7.59 9.59
C PRO A 221 -11.55 6.78 10.47
N ARG A 222 -11.51 5.46 10.31
CA ARG A 222 -10.57 4.60 11.03
C ARG A 222 -9.17 4.68 10.46
N ILE A 223 -9.00 5.08 9.20
CA ILE A 223 -7.69 5.27 8.58
C ILE A 223 -6.98 6.46 9.22
N LYS A 224 -5.76 6.22 9.72
CA LYS A 224 -4.93 7.19 10.42
C LYS A 224 -3.72 7.66 9.62
N ALA A 225 -3.39 6.97 8.54
CA ALA A 225 -2.42 7.40 7.54
C ALA A 225 -2.62 6.65 6.24
N PHE A 226 -2.16 7.20 5.13
CA PHE A 226 -2.13 6.48 3.86
C PHE A 226 -0.81 6.65 3.10
N ILE A 227 -0.49 5.65 2.29
CA ILE A 227 0.70 5.63 1.45
C ILE A 227 0.28 5.28 0.02
N SER A 228 0.64 6.15 -0.93
CA SER A 228 0.39 5.94 -2.35
C SER A 228 1.70 5.57 -3.05
N LEU A 229 1.72 4.42 -3.73
CA LEU A 229 2.83 3.93 -4.53
C LEU A 229 2.46 4.05 -6.01
N ASP A 230 2.95 5.09 -6.65
CA ASP A 230 2.78 5.41 -8.07
C ASP A 230 1.32 5.34 -8.53
N ALA A 231 0.44 6.07 -7.84
CA ALA A 231 -0.98 6.11 -8.16
C ALA A 231 -1.23 6.74 -9.52
N GLY A 232 -2.29 6.28 -10.18
CA GLY A 232 -2.91 6.91 -11.35
C GLY A 232 -4.35 7.34 -11.07
N LEU A 233 -4.96 8.03 -12.03
CA LEU A 233 -6.31 8.62 -11.94
C LEU A 233 -6.41 9.79 -10.94
N THR A 234 -5.29 10.31 -10.46
CA THR A 234 -5.28 11.26 -9.33
C THR A 234 -5.88 12.62 -9.71
N ARG A 235 -5.78 12.99 -11.00
CA ARG A 235 -6.33 14.23 -11.57
C ARG A 235 -7.85 14.31 -11.56
N GLY A 236 -8.52 13.20 -11.27
CA GLY A 236 -9.96 13.19 -11.03
C GLY A 236 -10.35 13.58 -9.60
N PHE A 237 -9.42 13.64 -8.64
CA PHE A 237 -9.72 14.10 -7.29
C PHE A 237 -9.93 15.63 -7.26
N THR A 238 -10.97 16.08 -6.55
CA THR A 238 -11.24 17.51 -6.41
C THR A 238 -10.22 18.16 -5.47
N ILE A 239 -9.78 19.36 -5.83
CA ILE A 239 -8.78 20.13 -5.08
C ILE A 239 -9.25 20.36 -3.64
N GLU A 240 -10.53 20.69 -3.45
CA GLU A 240 -11.10 21.00 -2.13
C GLU A 240 -10.99 19.78 -1.21
N SER A 241 -11.30 18.58 -1.72
CA SER A 241 -11.23 17.36 -0.92
C SER A 241 -9.80 16.96 -0.57
N LEU A 242 -8.84 17.15 -1.47
CA LEU A 242 -7.43 16.90 -1.19
C LEU A 242 -6.91 17.85 -0.09
N GLN A 243 -7.33 19.11 -0.11
CA GLN A 243 -6.95 20.10 0.91
C GLN A 243 -7.57 19.80 2.29
N GLU A 244 -8.71 19.10 2.34
CA GLU A 244 -9.38 18.68 3.58
C GLU A 244 -8.69 17.51 4.27
N ILE A 245 -7.86 16.72 3.56
CA ILE A 245 -7.14 15.58 4.15
C ILE A 245 -6.07 16.08 5.13
N LYS A 246 -6.21 15.69 6.40
CA LYS A 246 -5.28 16.08 7.49
C LYS A 246 -4.47 14.93 8.07
N ILE A 247 -4.81 13.68 7.76
CA ILE A 247 -4.03 12.54 8.24
C ILE A 247 -2.65 12.50 7.55
N PRO A 248 -1.61 11.99 8.22
CA PRO A 248 -0.30 11.80 7.62
C PRO A 248 -0.37 11.02 6.31
N SER A 249 0.40 11.46 5.31
CA SER A 249 0.49 10.78 4.02
C SER A 249 1.90 10.74 3.44
N LEU A 250 2.19 9.63 2.76
CA LEU A 250 3.42 9.42 2.00
C LEU A 250 3.05 9.09 0.55
N ILE A 251 3.50 9.92 -0.38
CA ILE A 251 3.28 9.73 -1.81
C ILE A 251 4.62 9.41 -2.46
N ILE A 252 4.76 8.24 -3.05
CA ILE A 252 5.97 7.79 -3.76
C ILE A 252 5.61 7.61 -5.23
N GLY A 253 6.26 8.34 -6.14
CA GLY A 253 6.10 8.19 -7.59
C GLY A 253 7.27 7.47 -8.26
N ALA A 254 7.02 6.85 -9.41
CA ALA A 254 8.06 6.29 -10.28
C ALA A 254 8.76 7.40 -11.07
N GLY A 255 10.09 7.44 -11.06
CA GLY A 255 10.85 8.46 -11.78
C GLY A 255 10.97 8.23 -13.28
N ILE A 256 10.84 6.98 -13.73
CA ILE A 256 10.86 6.61 -15.15
C ILE A 256 9.43 6.51 -15.67
N ASP A 257 9.09 7.44 -16.56
CA ASP A 257 7.82 7.47 -17.28
C ASP A 257 7.75 6.34 -18.33
N LEU A 258 6.59 5.71 -18.44
CA LEU A 258 6.28 4.67 -19.43
C LEU A 258 5.43 5.22 -20.60
N ASP A 259 5.56 6.52 -20.86
CA ASP A 259 4.78 7.33 -21.81
C ASP A 259 3.30 7.49 -21.44
N ASP A 260 2.67 6.55 -20.73
CA ASP A 260 1.26 6.57 -20.33
C ASP A 260 1.02 6.67 -18.81
N THR A 261 2.08 6.81 -18.01
CA THR A 261 2.06 6.92 -16.54
C THR A 261 2.89 8.10 -16.04
N ASN A 262 2.60 9.30 -16.53
CA ASN A 262 3.40 10.48 -16.21
C ASN A 262 3.33 10.85 -14.71
N VAL A 263 4.47 10.74 -14.03
CA VAL A 263 4.55 10.94 -12.58
C VAL A 263 4.15 12.34 -12.13
N GLN A 264 4.41 13.38 -12.93
CA GLN A 264 4.05 14.76 -12.57
C GLN A 264 2.54 15.00 -12.67
N LEU A 265 1.92 14.44 -13.70
CA LEU A 265 0.47 14.50 -13.89
C LEU A 265 -0.28 13.59 -12.93
N GLU A 266 0.30 12.49 -12.47
CA GLU A 266 -0.37 11.54 -11.59
C GLU A 266 0.05 11.73 -10.12
N SER A 267 1.11 11.09 -9.63
CA SER A 267 1.51 11.21 -8.21
C SER A 267 1.88 12.64 -7.81
N GLY A 268 2.52 13.41 -8.71
CA GLY A 268 2.92 14.80 -8.51
C GLY A 268 1.74 15.79 -8.47
N TYR A 269 0.59 15.45 -9.05
CA TYR A 269 -0.63 16.25 -8.92
C TYR A 269 -1.07 16.37 -7.45
N LEU A 270 -0.92 15.30 -6.67
CA LEU A 270 -1.32 15.27 -5.26
C LEU A 270 -0.51 16.25 -4.40
N GLN A 271 0.80 16.38 -4.67
CA GLN A 271 1.69 17.28 -3.91
C GLN A 271 1.23 18.74 -3.97
N GLN A 272 0.54 19.14 -5.04
CA GLN A 272 0.09 20.52 -5.24
C GLN A 272 -1.03 20.91 -4.28
N PHE A 273 -1.81 19.93 -3.79
CA PHE A 273 -3.04 20.18 -3.04
C PHE A 273 -3.09 19.56 -1.65
N LEU A 274 -2.33 18.48 -1.40
CA LEU A 274 -2.19 17.91 -0.05
C LEU A 274 -1.41 18.84 0.88
N ALA A 275 -1.77 18.84 2.17
CA ALA A 275 -1.12 19.69 3.15
C ALA A 275 0.34 19.28 3.39
N LYS A 276 1.29 20.18 3.09
CA LYS A 276 2.74 19.94 3.27
C LYS A 276 3.14 19.62 4.71
N SER A 277 2.36 20.07 5.70
CA SER A 277 2.62 19.80 7.13
C SER A 277 2.40 18.33 7.52
N SER A 278 1.63 17.58 6.73
CA SER A 278 1.28 16.18 7.00
C SER A 278 1.54 15.27 5.80
N THR A 279 2.23 15.75 4.76
CA THR A 279 2.44 15.02 3.51
C THR A 279 3.90 15.04 3.10
N THR A 280 4.44 13.87 2.83
CA THR A 280 5.75 13.70 2.20
C THR A 280 5.54 13.21 0.77
N TYR A 281 6.15 13.88 -0.21
CA TYR A 281 6.18 13.44 -1.61
C TYR A 281 7.62 13.13 -2.02
N ILE A 282 7.82 11.95 -2.61
CA ILE A 282 9.12 11.45 -3.08
C ILE A 282 8.92 10.87 -4.48
N THR A 283 9.87 11.10 -5.37
CA THR A 283 9.99 10.36 -6.63
C THR A 283 11.25 9.52 -6.55
N ILE A 284 11.14 8.21 -6.81
CA ILE A 284 12.31 7.33 -6.89
C ILE A 284 12.83 7.37 -8.34
N PRO A 285 13.99 8.01 -8.60
CA PRO A 285 14.38 8.40 -9.97
C PRO A 285 14.49 7.24 -10.96
N ASP A 286 14.89 6.06 -10.49
CA ASP A 286 15.10 4.85 -11.28
C ASP A 286 14.03 3.78 -11.06
N ALA A 287 12.93 4.11 -10.38
CA ALA A 287 11.75 3.25 -10.33
C ALA A 287 10.90 3.44 -11.59
N MET A 288 10.37 2.33 -12.09
CA MET A 288 9.31 2.25 -13.08
C MET A 288 7.99 1.88 -12.39
N HIS A 289 6.86 1.99 -13.10
CA HIS A 289 5.53 1.68 -12.55
C HIS A 289 5.46 0.28 -11.89
N PHE A 290 6.17 -0.71 -12.46
CA PHE A 290 6.20 -2.09 -11.95
C PHE A 290 7.37 -2.37 -11.00
N SER A 291 8.22 -1.39 -10.67
CA SER A 291 9.25 -1.54 -9.62
C SER A 291 8.66 -1.66 -8.21
N PHE A 292 7.36 -1.42 -8.06
CA PHE A 292 6.64 -1.49 -6.78
C PHE A 292 5.98 -2.87 -6.54
N ILE A 293 6.05 -3.79 -7.49
CA ILE A 293 5.53 -5.16 -7.35
C ILE A 293 6.66 -6.17 -7.15
N GLN A 294 6.32 -7.43 -6.88
CA GLN A 294 7.26 -8.52 -6.58
C GLN A 294 8.54 -8.56 -7.43
N MET A 295 9.59 -9.12 -6.82
CA MET A 295 10.86 -9.42 -7.49
C MET A 295 10.65 -10.43 -8.62
N CYS A 296 11.14 -10.10 -9.81
CA CYS A 296 11.07 -11.00 -10.95
C CYS A 296 12.22 -12.02 -10.95
N LYS A 297 11.93 -13.20 -11.49
CA LYS A 297 12.92 -14.23 -11.80
C LYS A 297 13.76 -13.85 -13.01
N THR A 298 14.94 -14.45 -13.13
CA THR A 298 15.93 -14.11 -14.17
C THR A 298 15.39 -14.28 -15.60
N ASN A 299 14.52 -15.28 -15.85
CA ASN A 299 13.91 -15.54 -17.15
C ASN A 299 12.51 -14.92 -17.33
N ALA A 300 12.04 -14.13 -16.37
CA ALA A 300 10.67 -13.59 -16.37
C ALA A 300 10.36 -12.71 -17.59
N ILE A 301 11.32 -11.88 -18.02
CA ILE A 301 11.15 -11.01 -19.20
C ILE A 301 10.90 -11.84 -20.47
N GLU A 302 11.60 -12.97 -20.62
CA GLU A 302 11.42 -13.85 -21.77
C GLU A 302 10.04 -14.52 -21.74
N ILE A 303 9.65 -15.08 -20.60
CA ILE A 303 8.34 -15.74 -20.42
C ILE A 303 7.20 -14.75 -20.73
N LEU A 304 7.25 -13.55 -20.15
CA LEU A 304 6.22 -12.53 -20.36
C LEU A 304 6.09 -12.13 -21.83
N ASN A 305 7.21 -11.97 -22.54
CA ASN A 305 7.15 -11.63 -23.97
C ASN A 305 6.70 -12.80 -24.85
N GLN A 306 6.89 -14.05 -24.42
CA GLN A 306 6.33 -15.22 -25.10
C GLN A 306 4.80 -15.30 -24.94
N GLU A 307 4.28 -14.93 -23.76
CA GLU A 307 2.83 -14.86 -23.52
C GLU A 307 2.21 -13.70 -24.31
N LYS A 308 2.83 -12.52 -24.24
CA LYS A 308 2.41 -11.35 -25.01
C LYS A 308 3.56 -10.37 -25.20
N GLN A 309 3.88 -10.12 -26.47
CA GLN A 309 4.95 -9.21 -26.86
C GLN A 309 4.81 -7.85 -26.16
N GLY A 310 5.86 -7.45 -25.44
CA GLY A 310 5.93 -6.18 -24.71
C GLY A 310 5.67 -6.28 -23.21
N GLU A 311 5.06 -7.37 -22.72
CA GLU A 311 4.75 -7.53 -21.29
C GLU A 311 5.98 -7.75 -20.42
N GLY A 312 7.15 -8.03 -21.01
CA GLY A 312 8.43 -8.04 -20.29
C GLY A 312 8.75 -6.72 -19.57
N ILE A 313 8.06 -5.61 -19.88
CA ILE A 313 8.15 -4.34 -19.16
C ILE A 313 7.83 -4.47 -17.65
N ILE A 314 7.00 -5.45 -17.26
CA ILE A 314 6.64 -5.73 -15.86
C ILE A 314 7.87 -6.08 -15.01
N CYS A 315 8.89 -6.67 -15.64
CA CYS A 315 10.14 -7.08 -15.01
C CYS A 315 11.34 -6.21 -15.40
N LYS A 316 11.08 -4.97 -15.83
CA LYS A 316 12.11 -3.94 -16.04
C LYS A 316 12.04 -2.88 -14.95
N ASP A 317 13.19 -2.26 -14.71
CA ASP A 317 13.37 -1.13 -13.80
C ASP A 317 14.24 -0.06 -14.50
N GLY A 318 14.27 1.15 -13.95
CA GLY A 318 14.64 2.37 -14.66
C GLY A 318 16.13 2.74 -14.68
N GLY A 319 16.97 1.98 -13.99
CA GLY A 319 18.38 2.33 -13.80
C GLY A 319 19.28 1.10 -13.62
N ILE A 320 20.42 1.32 -12.95
CA ILE A 320 21.42 0.27 -12.71
C ILE A 320 21.15 -0.53 -11.42
N ARG A 321 20.33 0.02 -10.52
CA ARG A 321 19.96 -0.66 -9.28
C ARG A 321 19.03 -1.84 -9.57
N GLN A 322 19.23 -2.92 -8.84
CA GLN A 322 18.29 -4.03 -8.87
C GLN A 322 16.99 -3.65 -8.17
N ARG A 323 15.86 -4.26 -8.58
CA ARG A 323 14.57 -4.06 -7.91
C ARG A 323 14.62 -4.28 -6.39
N SER A 324 15.49 -5.15 -5.90
CA SER A 324 15.70 -5.38 -4.46
C SER A 324 16.22 -4.14 -3.73
N GLU A 325 17.04 -3.31 -4.38
CA GLU A 325 17.55 -2.06 -3.82
C GLU A 325 16.44 -1.00 -3.79
N ILE A 326 15.62 -0.93 -4.85
CA ILE A 326 14.43 -0.06 -4.89
C ILE A 326 13.43 -0.48 -3.79
N HIS A 327 13.17 -1.78 -3.63
CA HIS A 327 12.33 -2.30 -2.55
C HIS A 327 12.90 -1.97 -1.17
N SER A 328 14.22 -2.07 -0.97
CA SER A 328 14.86 -1.71 0.29
C SER A 328 14.65 -0.23 0.64
N GLU A 329 14.79 0.68 -0.35
CA GLU A 329 14.49 2.10 -0.18
C GLU A 329 13.02 2.34 0.16
N ILE A 330 12.09 1.75 -0.60
CA ILE A 330 10.64 1.89 -0.34
C ILE A 330 10.28 1.37 1.04
N THR A 331 10.77 0.20 1.44
CA THR A 331 10.54 -0.38 2.77
C THR A 331 11.04 0.57 3.85
N HIS A 332 12.23 1.16 3.69
CA HIS A 332 12.76 2.11 4.65
C HIS A 332 11.87 3.36 4.79
N LEU A 333 11.45 3.95 3.67
CA LEU A 333 10.55 5.11 3.65
C LEU A 333 9.20 4.79 4.31
N VAL A 334 8.60 3.66 3.96
CA VAL A 334 7.30 3.21 4.50
C VAL A 334 7.39 2.94 6.01
N VAL A 335 8.39 2.16 6.45
CA VAL A 335 8.52 1.77 7.87
C VAL A 335 8.78 3.00 8.75
N ASN A 336 9.66 3.92 8.31
CA ASN A 336 9.93 5.14 9.06
C ASN A 336 8.68 6.01 9.16
N PHE A 337 8.00 6.25 8.03
CA PHE A 337 6.77 7.03 8.00
C PHE A 337 5.69 6.47 8.94
N LEU A 338 5.47 5.15 8.93
CA LEU A 338 4.49 4.51 9.82
C LEU A 338 4.92 4.56 11.28
N SER A 339 6.21 4.35 11.57
CA SER A 339 6.78 4.44 12.91
C SER A 339 6.57 5.84 13.51
N ASP A 340 6.89 6.90 12.75
CA ASP A 340 6.71 8.28 13.19
C ASP A 340 5.23 8.61 13.42
N THR A 341 4.37 8.17 12.49
CA THR A 341 2.92 8.36 12.58
C THR A 341 2.33 7.72 13.85
N PHE A 342 2.65 6.46 14.13
CA PHE A 342 2.04 5.72 15.23
C PHE A 342 2.75 5.89 16.58
N SER A 343 3.98 6.43 16.59
CA SER A 343 4.65 6.84 17.83
C SER A 343 4.14 8.18 18.34
N ASN A 344 3.88 9.14 17.45
CA ASN A 344 3.42 10.49 17.83
C ASN A 344 1.95 10.53 18.30
N ASN A 345 1.13 9.53 17.93
CA ASN A 345 -0.26 9.40 18.37
C ASN A 345 -0.44 8.78 19.77
N LYS A 346 0.64 8.60 20.55
CA LYS A 346 0.59 8.09 21.94
C LYS A 346 0.41 9.16 23.01
N ASN A 347 0.27 10.43 22.62
CA ASN A 347 0.12 11.57 23.53
C ASN A 347 -1.33 12.06 23.60
#